data_AF-B7I039-F1
#
_entry.id   AF-B7I039-F1
#
_cell.length_a   1.000
_cell.length_b   1.000
_cell.length_c   1.000
_cell.angle_alpha   90.00
_cell.angle_beta   90.00
_cell.angle_gamma   90.00
#
_symmetry.space_group_name_H-M   'P 1'
#
loop_
_entity.id
_entity.type
_entity.pdbx_description
1 polymer ?
#
loop_
_entity_poly.entity_id
_entity_poly.type
_entity_poly.pdbx_seq_one_letter_code
_entity_poly.pdbx_strand_id
1 'polypeptide(L)'
;MAYLLATPVSRVKIAVTQASVLILGLLIIVVVTYVAGIVGAEWFLQDNNLNKELFLKINIVGGLTFLVVSAYSFFFSCICNDERKALSYSASLTILFFVLNMVGKLSDKLEWMKSLSLFTLFRPKEIAEGTYNIWPVSIGLAAGALCIFIVAIVLFKKRDLPL
;
A
#
# COMPACT_ATOMS: atom_id res chain seq x y z
N MET A 1 -2.14 -5.82 -21.56
CA MET A 1 -1.65 -4.54 -22.11
C MET A 1 -1.70 -4.47 -23.65
N ALA A 2 -1.47 -5.57 -24.40
CA ALA A 2 -1.39 -5.54 -25.87
C ALA A 2 -2.62 -4.94 -26.60
N TYR A 3 -3.85 -5.22 -26.15
CA TYR A 3 -5.07 -4.71 -26.80
C TYR A 3 -5.33 -3.20 -26.62
N LEU A 4 -4.78 -2.57 -25.57
CA LEU A 4 -4.98 -1.14 -25.29
C LEU A 4 -3.95 -0.23 -25.98
N LEU A 5 -2.91 -0.79 -26.59
CA LEU A 5 -1.91 -0.04 -27.35
C LEU A 5 -2.29 0.16 -28.83
N ALA A 6 -3.30 -0.57 -29.31
CA ALA A 6 -3.87 -0.43 -30.65
C ALA A 6 -4.94 0.67 -30.73
N THR A 7 -5.39 1.21 -29.60
CA THR A 7 -6.29 2.36 -29.54
C THR A 7 -5.49 3.67 -29.54
N PRO A 8 -6.03 4.78 -30.08
CA PRO A 8 -5.32 6.06 -30.25
C PRO A 8 -5.16 6.83 -28.92
N VAL A 9 -4.87 6.13 -27.83
CA VAL A 9 -4.80 6.66 -26.47
C VAL A 9 -3.35 6.75 -26.05
N SER A 10 -2.94 7.88 -25.47
CA SER A 10 -1.56 8.04 -25.02
C SER A 10 -1.22 7.05 -23.90
N ARG A 11 0.00 6.51 -23.92
CA ARG A 11 0.51 5.57 -22.89
C ARG A 11 0.41 6.13 -21.47
N VAL A 12 0.59 7.45 -21.35
CA VAL A 12 0.43 8.18 -20.07
C VAL A 12 -1.03 8.14 -19.59
N LYS A 13 -2.00 8.34 -20.49
CA LYS A 13 -3.43 8.28 -20.12
C LYS A 13 -3.80 6.89 -19.62
N ILE A 14 -3.33 5.83 -20.28
CA ILE A 14 -3.54 4.45 -19.83
C ILE A 14 -2.94 4.23 -18.43
N ALA A 15 -1.67 4.60 -18.23
CA ALA A 15 -0.99 4.45 -16.94
C ALA A 15 -1.70 5.21 -15.81
N VAL A 16 -2.10 6.45 -16.07
CA VAL A 16 -2.84 7.27 -15.09
C VAL A 16 -4.18 6.64 -14.76
N THR A 17 -4.97 6.18 -15.74
CA THR A 17 -6.25 5.52 -15.47
C THR A 17 -6.07 4.26 -14.63
N GLN A 18 -5.07 3.43 -14.93
CA GLN A 18 -4.77 2.23 -14.14
C GLN A 18 -4.36 2.57 -12.70
N ALA A 19 -3.50 3.58 -12.51
CA ALA A 19 -3.15 4.07 -11.18
C ALA A 19 -4.36 4.61 -10.42
N SER A 20 -5.24 5.38 -11.07
CA SER A 20 -6.47 5.91 -10.45
C SER A 20 -7.43 4.79 -10.03
N VAL A 21 -7.63 3.77 -10.88
CA VAL A 21 -8.48 2.61 -10.54
C VAL A 21 -7.90 1.85 -9.35
N LEU A 22 -6.58 1.65 -9.31
CA LEU A 22 -5.90 0.99 -8.20
C LEU A 22 -6.07 1.76 -6.88
N ILE A 23 -5.85 3.08 -6.91
CA ILE A 23 -6.03 3.95 -5.74
C ILE A 23 -7.49 3.94 -5.28
N LEU A 24 -8.45 4.05 -6.20
CA LEU A 24 -9.88 4.05 -5.88
C LEU A 24 -10.32 2.70 -5.31
N GLY A 25 -9.86 1.58 -5.87
CA GLY A 25 -10.10 0.25 -5.31
C GLY A 25 -9.55 0.10 -3.90
N LEU A 26 -8.34 0.60 -3.65
CA LEU A 26 -7.76 0.62 -2.30
C LEU A 26 -8.58 1.48 -1.33
N LEU A 27 -9.01 2.68 -1.75
CA LEU A 27 -9.86 3.54 -0.92
C LEU A 27 -11.18 2.85 -0.55
N ILE A 28 -11.81 2.15 -1.49
CA ILE A 28 -13.01 1.35 -1.22
C ILE A 28 -12.70 0.27 -0.17
N ILE A 29 -11.60 -0.47 -0.31
CA ILE A 29 -11.20 -1.50 0.67
C ILE A 29 -11.01 -0.88 2.06
N VAL A 30 -10.34 0.26 2.17
CA VAL A 30 -10.11 0.95 3.45
C VAL A 30 -11.43 1.41 4.08
N VAL A 31 -12.32 2.01 3.30
CA VAL A 31 -13.64 2.45 3.77
C VAL A 31 -14.48 1.27 4.23
N VAL A 32 -14.56 0.20 3.43
CA VAL A 32 -15.30 -1.02 3.78
C VAL A 32 -14.73 -1.65 5.04
N THR A 33 -13.41 -1.75 5.17
CA THR A 33 -12.74 -2.30 6.36
C THR A 33 -13.02 -1.46 7.60
N TYR A 34 -12.99 -0.13 7.49
CA TYR A 34 -13.33 0.77 8.58
C TYR A 34 -14.80 0.62 9.01
N VAL A 35 -15.74 0.67 8.07
CA VAL A 35 -17.17 0.53 8.36
C VAL A 35 -17.47 -0.84 8.96
N ALA A 36 -16.94 -1.92 8.38
CA ALA A 36 -17.11 -3.27 8.90
C ALA A 36 -16.53 -3.41 10.31
N GLY A 37 -15.41 -2.76 10.62
CA GLY A 37 -14.83 -2.73 11.96
C GLY A 37 -15.70 -2.01 12.98
N ILE A 38 -16.31 -0.89 12.61
CA ILE A 38 -17.25 -0.16 13.48
C ILE A 38 -18.52 -0.99 13.72
N VAL A 39 -19.14 -1.53 12.67
CA VAL A 39 -20.34 -2.37 12.79
C VAL A 39 -20.05 -3.64 13.59
N GLY A 40 -18.89 -4.27 13.35
CA GLY A 40 -18.45 -5.43 14.11
C GLY A 40 -18.23 -5.11 15.59
N ALA A 41 -17.67 -3.93 15.91
CA ALA A 41 -17.53 -3.48 17.29
C ALA A 41 -18.90 -3.35 17.98
N GLU A 42 -19.89 -2.76 17.31
CA GLU A 42 -21.25 -2.60 17.88
C GLU A 42 -21.96 -3.94 18.08
N TRP A 43 -21.69 -4.95 17.25
CA TRP A 43 -22.30 -6.28 17.38
C TRP A 43 -21.60 -7.19 18.39
N PHE A 44 -20.27 -7.12 18.49
CA PHE A 44 -19.48 -8.08 19.27
C PHE A 44 -18.96 -7.51 20.61
N LEU A 45 -18.79 -6.19 20.74
CA LEU A 45 -18.32 -5.56 21.98
C LEU A 45 -19.50 -5.03 22.80
N GLN A 46 -19.85 -5.74 23.86
CA GLN A 46 -21.00 -5.41 24.73
C GLN A 46 -20.91 -4.01 25.36
N ASP A 47 -19.71 -3.48 25.58
CA ASP A 47 -19.49 -2.16 26.21
C ASP A 47 -19.10 -1.05 25.23
N ASN A 48 -19.10 -1.30 23.91
CA ASN A 48 -18.73 -0.36 22.83
C ASN A 48 -17.58 0.63 23.17
N ASN A 49 -16.52 0.14 23.83
CA ASN A 49 -15.35 0.95 24.22
C ASN A 49 -14.36 1.16 23.05
N LEU A 50 -14.78 0.92 21.81
CA LEU A 50 -13.93 1.17 20.65
C LEU A 50 -13.82 2.67 20.41
N ASN A 51 -12.62 3.20 20.63
CA ASN A 51 -12.31 4.58 20.29
C ASN A 51 -12.29 4.75 18.75
N LYS A 52 -13.37 5.31 18.21
CA LYS A 52 -13.56 5.51 16.76
C LYS A 52 -12.46 6.37 16.13
N GLU A 53 -11.93 7.35 16.86
CA GLU A 53 -10.86 8.21 16.37
C GLU A 53 -9.56 7.42 16.22
N LEU A 54 -9.15 6.67 17.24
CA LEU A 54 -7.93 5.85 17.18
C LEU A 54 -8.07 4.73 16.14
N PHE A 55 -9.26 4.14 16.03
CA PHE A 55 -9.55 3.15 15.00
C PHE A 55 -9.46 3.73 13.58
N LEU A 56 -9.95 4.96 13.36
CA LEU A 56 -9.78 5.67 12.11
C LEU A 56 -8.29 5.92 11.81
N LYS A 57 -7.50 6.34 12.79
CA LYS A 57 -6.04 6.53 12.64
C LYS A 57 -5.34 5.23 12.22
N ILE A 58 -5.72 4.09 12.79
CA ILE A 58 -5.18 2.77 12.38
C ILE A 58 -5.50 2.50 10.90
N ASN A 59 -6.74 2.75 10.48
CA ASN A 59 -7.16 2.54 9.09
C ASN A 59 -6.45 3.50 8.11
N ILE A 60 -6.20 4.75 8.50
CA ILE A 60 -5.42 5.70 7.68
C ILE A 60 -3.99 5.20 7.47
N VAL A 61 -3.27 4.87 8.55
CA VAL A 61 -1.86 4.43 8.42
C VAL A 61 -1.78 3.08 7.71
N GLY A 62 -2.71 2.16 7.98
CA GLY A 62 -2.81 0.89 7.27
C GLY A 62 -3.08 1.10 5.77
N GLY A 63 -4.05 1.95 5.43
CA GLY A 63 -4.37 2.31 4.04
C GLY A 63 -3.19 2.95 3.31
N LEU A 64 -2.47 3.88 3.94
CA LEU A 64 -1.26 4.48 3.38
C LEU A 64 -0.12 3.48 3.21
N THR A 65 0.00 2.51 4.11
CA THR A 65 0.95 1.41 3.98
C THR A 65 0.63 0.60 2.72
N PHE A 66 -0.63 0.21 2.52
CA PHE A 66 -1.08 -0.50 1.31
C PHE A 66 -1.06 0.39 0.05
N LEU A 67 -1.07 1.71 0.19
CA LEU A 67 -0.88 2.63 -0.93
C LEU A 67 0.55 2.54 -1.46
N VAL A 68 1.55 2.44 -0.58
CA VAL A 68 2.94 2.17 -0.98
C VAL A 68 3.05 0.79 -1.65
N VAL A 69 2.37 -0.22 -1.12
CA VAL A 69 2.28 -1.56 -1.75
C VAL A 69 1.72 -1.48 -3.15
N SER A 70 0.62 -0.74 -3.32
CA SER A 70 -0.03 -0.49 -4.60
C SER A 70 0.91 0.25 -5.56
N ALA A 71 1.64 1.25 -5.07
CA ALA A 71 2.55 2.05 -5.88
C ALA A 71 3.71 1.22 -6.44
N TYR A 72 4.40 0.41 -5.63
CA TYR A 72 5.48 -0.43 -6.16
C TYR A 72 4.94 -1.60 -7.00
N SER A 73 3.74 -2.09 -6.72
CA SER A 73 3.09 -3.11 -7.56
C SER A 73 2.79 -2.56 -8.96
N PHE A 74 2.27 -1.34 -9.02
CA PHE A 74 2.09 -0.59 -10.26
C PHE A 74 3.42 -0.33 -10.97
N PHE A 75 4.47 0.05 -10.23
CA PHE A 75 5.81 0.21 -10.78
C PHE A 75 6.31 -1.07 -11.48
N PHE A 76 6.23 -2.23 -10.83
CA PHE A 76 6.59 -3.51 -11.46
C PHE A 76 5.73 -3.81 -12.69
N SER A 77 4.43 -3.52 -12.64
CA SER A 77 3.55 -3.63 -13.81
C SER A 77 3.95 -2.71 -14.96
N CYS A 78 4.50 -1.53 -14.69
CA CYS A 78 4.98 -0.59 -15.71
C CYS A 78 6.31 -1.03 -16.34
N ILE A 79 7.20 -1.70 -15.60
CA ILE A 79 8.53 -2.09 -16.11
C ILE A 79 8.57 -3.51 -16.69
N CYS A 80 7.69 -4.41 -16.26
CA CYS A 80 7.61 -5.78 -16.79
C CYS A 80 6.70 -5.86 -18.03
N ASN A 81 7.03 -6.76 -18.96
CA ASN A 81 6.15 -7.09 -20.10
C ASN A 81 5.21 -8.27 -19.80
N ASP A 82 5.61 -9.11 -18.85
CA ASP A 82 4.90 -10.32 -18.44
C ASP A 82 4.19 -10.05 -17.11
N GLU A 83 2.88 -10.28 -17.10
CA GLU A 83 2.01 -10.13 -15.93
C GLU A 83 2.45 -11.03 -14.77
N ARG A 84 2.87 -12.28 -15.06
CA ARG A 84 3.33 -13.23 -14.04
C ARG A 84 4.61 -12.73 -13.37
N LYS A 85 5.52 -12.10 -14.14
CA LYS A 85 6.74 -11.51 -13.60
C LYS A 85 6.42 -10.30 -12.72
N ALA A 86 5.55 -9.40 -13.19
CA ALA A 86 5.13 -8.23 -12.42
C ALA A 86 4.51 -8.63 -11.06
N LEU A 87 3.60 -9.61 -11.09
CA LEU A 87 2.96 -10.16 -9.90
C LEU A 87 3.99 -10.82 -8.97
N SER A 88 4.88 -11.65 -9.52
CA SER A 88 5.90 -12.34 -8.73
C SER A 88 6.84 -11.37 -8.02
N TYR A 89 7.33 -10.31 -8.69
CA TYR A 89 8.23 -9.34 -8.06
C TYR A 89 7.55 -8.53 -6.95
N SER A 90 6.34 -8.02 -7.23
CA SER A 90 5.57 -7.25 -6.24
C SER A 90 5.18 -8.10 -5.02
N ALA A 91 4.71 -9.33 -5.24
CA ALA A 91 4.39 -10.26 -4.16
C ALA A 91 5.63 -10.66 -3.35
N SER A 92 6.75 -10.96 -4.02
CA SER A 92 8.01 -11.33 -3.35
C SER A 92 8.52 -10.20 -2.47
N LEU A 93 8.46 -8.95 -2.94
CA LEU A 93 8.84 -7.78 -2.15
C LEU A 93 7.92 -7.59 -0.93
N THR A 94 6.61 -7.77 -1.12
CA THR A 94 5.63 -7.69 -0.02
C THR A 94 5.90 -8.75 1.05
N ILE A 95 6.10 -10.01 0.62
CA ILE A 95 6.40 -11.14 1.51
C ILE A 95 7.72 -10.91 2.23
N LEU A 96 8.75 -10.43 1.53
CA LEU A 96 10.04 -10.10 2.14
C LEU A 96 9.88 -9.06 3.24
N PHE A 97 9.17 -7.95 2.97
CA PHE A 97 8.88 -6.96 4.01
C PHE A 97 8.13 -7.56 5.19
N PHE A 98 7.14 -8.41 4.95
CA PHE A 98 6.39 -9.07 6.02
C PHE A 98 7.29 -9.97 6.88
N VAL A 99 8.10 -10.81 6.25
CA VAL A 99 9.04 -11.71 6.94
C VAL A 99 10.08 -10.93 7.73
N LEU A 100 10.68 -9.89 7.15
CA LEU A 100 11.65 -9.03 7.84
C LEU A 100 11.06 -8.39 9.11
N ASN A 101 9.82 -7.88 9.01
CA ASN A 101 9.11 -7.30 10.15
C ASN A 101 8.78 -8.36 11.21
N MET A 102 8.34 -9.55 10.79
CA MET A 102 7.98 -10.63 11.71
C MET A 102 9.22 -11.15 12.45
N VAL A 103 10.29 -11.46 11.72
CA VAL A 103 11.54 -11.98 12.27
C VAL A 103 12.21 -10.96 13.19
N GLY A 104 12.22 -9.68 12.80
CA GLY A 104 12.77 -8.61 13.64
C GLY A 104 11.97 -8.33 14.92
N LYS A 105 10.78 -8.92 15.09
CA LYS A 105 10.01 -8.88 16.34
C LYS A 105 10.27 -10.07 17.26
N LEU A 106 11.01 -11.11 16.82
CA LEU A 106 11.24 -12.33 17.60
C LEU A 106 12.37 -12.19 18.62
N SER A 107 13.36 -11.31 18.37
CA SER A 107 14.52 -11.14 19.24
C SER A 107 15.19 -9.79 19.00
N ASP A 108 15.75 -9.19 20.06
CA ASP A 108 16.50 -7.93 20.01
C ASP A 108 17.70 -8.00 19.05
N LYS A 109 18.34 -9.17 18.90
CA LYS A 109 19.45 -9.36 17.96
C LYS A 109 19.05 -9.18 16.49
N LEU A 110 17.78 -9.40 16.18
CA LEU A 110 17.21 -9.31 14.82
C LEU A 110 16.42 -8.02 14.61
N GLU A 111 16.37 -7.13 15.61
CA GLU A 111 15.57 -5.91 15.57
C GLU A 111 15.90 -5.04 14.36
N TRP A 112 17.18 -4.97 13.97
CA TRP A 112 17.63 -4.23 12.78
C TRP A 112 16.91 -4.65 11.48
N MET A 113 16.46 -5.91 11.39
CA MET A 113 15.75 -6.42 10.21
C MET A 113 14.37 -5.78 10.05
N LYS A 114 13.69 -5.45 11.16
CA LYS A 114 12.38 -4.79 11.08
C LYS A 114 12.54 -3.40 10.47
N SER A 115 13.63 -2.69 10.74
CA SER A 115 13.87 -1.34 10.21
C SER A 115 13.96 -1.28 8.69
N LEU A 116 14.21 -2.41 8.02
CA LEU A 116 14.20 -2.53 6.56
C LEU A 116 12.80 -2.75 5.98
N SER A 117 11.82 -3.04 6.83
CA SER A 117 10.45 -3.34 6.40
C SER A 117 9.56 -2.10 6.39
N LEU A 118 8.81 -1.94 5.31
CA LEU A 118 7.69 -1.01 5.23
C LEU A 118 6.70 -1.19 6.40
N PHE A 119 6.47 -2.43 6.86
CA PHE A 119 5.49 -2.73 7.90
C PHE A 119 5.91 -2.28 9.31
N THR A 120 7.15 -1.83 9.50
CA THR A 120 7.59 -1.24 10.77
C THR A 120 6.93 0.11 11.03
N LEU A 121 6.57 0.84 9.96
CA LEU A 121 5.86 2.11 10.05
C LEU A 121 4.41 1.94 10.50
N PHE A 122 3.84 0.75 10.35
CA PHE A 122 2.47 0.45 10.78
C PHE A 122 2.47 -0.19 12.17
N ARG A 123 2.27 0.64 13.21
CA ARG A 123 2.26 0.23 14.63
C ARG A 123 0.83 0.32 15.22
N PRO A 124 -0.10 -0.57 14.83
CA PRO A 124 -1.51 -0.45 15.19
C PRO A 124 -1.77 -0.47 16.70
N LYS A 125 -0.95 -1.19 17.48
CA LYS A 125 -1.06 -1.23 18.95
C LYS A 125 -0.84 0.14 19.58
N GLU A 126 0.26 0.80 19.23
CA GLU A 126 0.61 2.13 19.78
C GLU A 126 -0.33 3.23 19.27
N ILE A 127 -0.87 3.06 18.06
CA ILE A 127 -1.94 3.94 17.57
C ILE A 127 -3.21 3.74 18.41
N ALA A 128 -3.58 2.49 18.73
CA ALA A 128 -4.73 2.18 19.58
C ALA A 128 -4.57 2.66 21.03
N GLU A 129 -3.34 2.75 21.53
CA GLU A 129 -3.01 3.29 22.85
C GLU A 129 -2.92 4.83 22.85
N GLY A 130 -2.95 5.48 21.68
CA GLY A 130 -2.82 6.92 21.54
C GLY A 130 -1.39 7.46 21.74
N THR A 131 -0.39 6.58 21.83
CA THR A 131 1.02 6.94 22.08
C THR A 131 1.81 7.21 20.81
N TYR A 132 1.23 6.92 19.64
CA TYR A 132 1.90 7.04 18.33
C TYR A 132 1.45 8.28 17.55
N ASN A 133 2.39 9.16 17.22
CA ASN A 133 2.13 10.28 16.31
C ASN A 133 2.11 9.81 14.85
N ILE A 134 0.90 9.75 14.28
CA ILE A 134 0.70 9.27 12.91
C ILE A 134 1.12 10.27 11.82
N TRP A 135 1.26 11.56 12.11
CA TRP A 135 1.41 12.59 11.08
C TRP A 135 2.70 12.45 10.26
N PRO A 136 3.90 12.35 10.87
CA PRO A 136 5.14 12.24 10.11
C PRO A 136 5.16 10.99 9.22
N VAL A 137 4.65 9.88 9.76
CA VAL A 137 4.60 8.60 9.07
C VAL A 137 3.59 8.62 7.93
N SER A 138 2.42 9.22 8.16
CA SER A 138 1.38 9.35 7.13
C SER A 138 1.86 10.21 5.96
N ILE A 139 2.52 11.34 6.24
CA ILE A 139 3.10 12.21 5.22
C ILE A 139 4.20 11.46 4.46
N GLY A 140 5.09 10.76 5.16
CA GLY A 140 6.17 9.98 4.55
C GLY A 140 5.66 8.87 3.63
N LEU A 141 4.65 8.11 4.07
CA LEU A 141 4.03 7.05 3.27
C LEU A 141 3.31 7.63 2.03
N ALA A 142 2.55 8.70 2.20
CA ALA A 142 1.85 9.35 1.08
C ALA A 142 2.83 9.92 0.04
N ALA A 143 3.87 10.64 0.50
CA ALA A 143 4.91 11.18 -0.38
C ALA A 143 5.70 10.07 -1.07
N GLY A 144 6.07 9.01 -0.35
CA GLY A 144 6.76 7.85 -0.91
C GLY A 144 5.95 7.14 -2.00
N ALA A 145 4.66 6.89 -1.73
CA ALA A 145 3.77 6.30 -2.73
C ALA A 145 3.62 7.20 -3.97
N LEU A 146 3.42 8.52 -3.78
CA LEU A 146 3.32 9.48 -4.88
C LEU A 146 4.59 9.49 -5.74
N CYS A 147 5.76 9.52 -5.13
CA CYS A 147 7.04 9.44 -5.84
C CYS A 147 7.15 8.17 -6.68
N ILE A 148 6.80 7.01 -6.12
CA ILE A 148 6.85 5.72 -6.84
C ILE A 148 5.86 5.73 -8.02
N PHE A 149 4.63 6.23 -7.85
CA PHE A 149 3.68 6.36 -8.95
C PHE A 149 4.19 7.27 -10.07
N ILE A 150 4.76 8.43 -9.73
CA ILE A 150 5.33 9.35 -10.72
C ILE A 150 6.47 8.67 -11.49
N VAL A 151 7.40 8.03 -10.78
CA VAL A 151 8.52 7.30 -11.39
C VAL A 151 8.01 6.18 -12.32
N ALA A 152 7.01 5.42 -11.89
CA ALA A 152 6.39 4.36 -12.70
C ALA A 152 5.81 4.91 -14.02
N ILE A 153 5.06 6.01 -13.95
CA ILE A 153 4.46 6.66 -15.13
C ILE A 153 5.55 7.19 -16.08
N VAL A 154 6.58 7.83 -15.55
CA VAL A 154 7.70 8.36 -16.35
C VAL A 154 8.46 7.25 -17.05
N LEU A 155 8.75 6.14 -16.36
CA LEU A 155 9.41 4.98 -16.95
C LEU A 155 8.55 4.31 -18.02
N PHE A 156 7.24 4.15 -17.77
CA PHE A 156 6.32 3.58 -18.76
C PHE A 156 6.24 4.43 -20.04
N LYS A 157 6.27 5.76 -19.90
CA LYS A 157 6.30 6.69 -21.04
C LYS A 157 7.53 6.49 -21.92
N LYS A 158 8.70 6.27 -21.31
CA LYS A 158 9.99 6.13 -22.03
C LYS A 158 10.23 4.74 -22.60
N ARG A 159 9.41 3.75 -22.26
CA ARG A 159 9.62 2.36 -22.68
C ARG A 159 9.21 2.18 -24.13
N ASP A 160 10.14 1.77 -24.99
CA ASP A 160 9.80 1.22 -26.30
C ASP A 160 9.15 -0.14 -26.11
N LEU A 161 7.89 -0.22 -26.48
CA LEU A 161 7.15 -1.48 -26.50
C LEU A 161 7.36 -2.06 -27.90
N PRO A 162 7.91 -3.28 -28.03
CA PRO A 162 7.92 -3.95 -29.32
C PRO A 162 6.45 -4.11 -29.75
N LEU A 163 6.11 -3.47 -30.86
CA LEU A 163 4.84 -3.64 -31.56
C LEU A 163 4.79 -5.03 -32.20
#